data_AF-A0A9K3ELU5-F1
#
_entry.id   AF-A0A9K3ELU5-F1
#
_cell.length_a   1.000
_cell.length_b   1.000
_cell.length_c   1.000
_cell.angle_alpha   90.00
_cell.angle_beta   90.00
_cell.angle_gamma   90.00
#
_symmetry.space_group_name_H-M   'P 1'
#
loop_
_entity.id
_entity.type
_entity.pdbx_description
1 polymer ?
#
loop_
_entity_poly.entity_id
_entity_poly.type
_entity_poly.pdbx_seq_one_letter_code
_entity_poly.pdbx_strand_id
1 'polypeptide(L)'
;MIQAITLNTNSWTNAGHAINHIYDILYMMGRDDIDVGVGGEGGILENGTILPDVGGYLPIIDQQNGTAGPCRYRQAIPVGGRGRLDVDTNFGLRRSFLPQGSRRYSPLRQPTAQQILIKTISEDPVSVLLAGAHTNLGIFLMTNPSLKRNIDHIYIMGGAVRLNNPTSHNSNMFTTYRSNPYGEFNIFSDPFAAYQVTKK
;
A
#
# COMPACT_ATOMS: atom_id res chain seq x y z
N MET A 1 -14.82 14.36 -0.25
CA MET A 1 -14.95 13.65 1.05
C MET A 1 -14.21 12.32 0.94
N ILE A 2 -13.57 11.80 1.99
CA ILE A 2 -12.94 10.47 1.94
C ILE A 2 -14.04 9.41 1.98
N GLN A 3 -14.04 8.50 1.00
CA GLN A 3 -15.00 7.41 0.88
C GLN A 3 -14.47 6.09 1.47
N ALA A 4 -13.20 5.76 1.22
CA ALA A 4 -12.57 4.55 1.71
C ALA A 4 -11.04 4.70 1.82
N ILE A 5 -10.42 3.79 2.57
CA ILE A 5 -8.96 3.71 2.74
C ILE A 5 -8.52 2.28 2.40
N THR A 6 -7.42 2.11 1.65
CA THR A 6 -6.79 0.80 1.50
C THR A 6 -5.32 0.85 1.88
N LEU A 7 -4.82 -0.26 2.42
CA LEU A 7 -3.47 -0.38 2.95
C LEU A 7 -2.66 -1.42 2.19
N ASN A 8 -1.47 -1.01 1.74
CA ASN A 8 -0.42 -1.95 1.37
C ASN A 8 0.44 -2.26 2.61
N THR A 9 0.87 -3.50 2.73
CA THR A 9 1.62 -4.07 3.86
C THR A 9 2.99 -4.60 3.44
N ASN A 10 3.33 -4.45 2.16
CA ASN A 10 4.63 -4.77 1.55
C ASN A 10 5.70 -3.67 1.76
N SER A 11 5.44 -2.68 2.62
CA SER A 11 6.32 -1.52 2.84
C SER A 11 6.58 -1.28 4.34
N TRP A 12 6.38 -0.05 4.83
CA TRP A 12 6.80 0.42 6.15
C TRP A 12 6.21 -0.27 7.36
N THR A 13 4.99 -0.80 7.24
CA THR A 13 4.25 -1.32 8.38
C THR A 13 3.63 -2.68 8.08
N ASN A 14 3.53 -3.52 9.11
CA ASN A 14 2.81 -4.77 9.05
C ASN A 14 1.29 -4.54 9.15
N ALA A 15 0.51 -5.40 8.50
CA ALA A 15 -0.94 -5.28 8.36
C ALA A 15 -1.68 -4.96 9.66
N GLY A 16 -1.46 -5.77 10.70
CA GLY A 16 -2.15 -5.61 11.97
C GLY A 16 -1.80 -4.34 12.72
N HIS A 17 -0.59 -3.79 12.52
CA HIS A 17 -0.21 -2.51 13.11
C HIS A 17 -0.85 -1.37 12.31
N ALA A 18 -0.59 -1.33 11.01
CA ALA A 18 -1.09 -0.32 10.08
C ALA A 18 -2.58 -0.04 10.24
N ILE A 19 -3.39 -1.11 10.22
CA ILE A 19 -4.84 -0.94 10.22
C ILE A 19 -5.38 -0.48 11.57
N ASN A 20 -4.80 -0.97 12.65
CA ASN A 20 -5.16 -0.49 13.96
C ASN A 20 -4.77 0.99 14.14
N HIS A 21 -3.69 1.45 13.51
CA HIS A 21 -3.31 2.87 13.51
C HIS A 21 -4.39 3.69 12.78
N ILE A 22 -4.84 3.23 11.63
CA ILE A 22 -5.92 3.88 10.88
C ILE A 22 -7.22 3.90 11.68
N TYR A 23 -7.61 2.80 12.34
CA TYR A 23 -8.81 2.77 13.17
C TYR A 23 -8.73 3.73 14.36
N ASP A 24 -7.58 3.82 15.02
CA ASP A 24 -7.40 4.77 16.12
C ASP A 24 -7.49 6.23 15.59
N ILE A 25 -6.93 6.53 14.42
CA ILE A 25 -7.05 7.85 13.76
C ILE A 25 -8.50 8.16 13.38
N LEU A 26 -9.21 7.22 12.74
CA LEU A 26 -10.60 7.40 12.35
C LEU A 26 -11.50 7.62 13.56
N TYR A 27 -11.26 6.88 14.65
CA TYR A 27 -11.95 7.08 15.91
C TYR A 27 -11.73 8.50 16.47
N MET A 28 -10.48 8.97 16.52
CA MET A 28 -10.16 10.34 16.97
C MET A 28 -10.79 11.42 16.09
N MET A 29 -10.98 11.14 14.80
CA MET A 29 -11.63 12.04 13.84
C MET A 29 -13.17 11.94 13.87
N GLY A 30 -13.74 11.00 14.63
CA GLY A 30 -15.18 10.72 14.60
C GLY A 30 -15.67 10.16 13.26
N ARG A 31 -14.81 9.41 12.54
CA ARG A 31 -15.04 8.90 11.18
C ARG A 31 -14.94 7.37 11.10
N ASP A 32 -15.49 6.69 12.09
CA ASP A 32 -15.57 5.22 12.10
C ASP A 32 -16.47 4.64 10.99
N ASP A 33 -17.20 5.50 10.26
CA ASP A 33 -17.97 5.18 9.07
C ASP A 33 -17.11 4.83 7.83
N ILE A 34 -15.84 5.23 7.81
CA ILE A 34 -14.97 4.99 6.65
C ILE A 34 -14.56 3.51 6.59
N ASP A 35 -14.80 2.90 5.42
CA ASP A 35 -14.35 1.55 5.10
C ASP A 35 -12.83 1.48 4.94
N VAL A 36 -12.22 0.44 5.51
CA VAL A 36 -10.77 0.23 5.47
C VAL A 36 -10.47 -1.18 4.99
N GLY A 37 -9.75 -1.29 3.87
CA GLY A 37 -9.26 -2.56 3.33
C GLY A 37 -7.77 -2.73 3.60
N VAL A 38 -7.33 -3.94 3.90
CA VAL A 38 -5.90 -4.29 3.93
C VAL A 38 -5.62 -5.34 2.86
N GLY A 39 -4.37 -5.58 2.48
CA GLY A 39 -4.03 -6.66 1.55
C GLY A 39 -4.81 -7.96 1.78
N GLY A 40 -4.89 -8.80 0.76
CA GLY A 40 -5.66 -10.05 0.81
C GLY A 40 -4.79 -11.30 0.61
N GLU A 41 -5.36 -12.44 1.01
CA GLU A 41 -4.67 -13.75 1.05
C GLU A 41 -4.68 -14.51 -0.29
N GLY A 42 -5.32 -13.95 -1.31
CA GLY A 42 -5.28 -14.46 -2.67
C GLY A 42 -3.87 -14.43 -3.27
N GLY A 43 -3.71 -15.14 -4.38
CA GLY A 43 -2.42 -15.27 -5.04
C GLY A 43 -2.46 -14.97 -6.54
N ILE A 44 -1.27 -14.97 -7.14
CA ILE A 44 -1.09 -15.02 -8.59
C ILE A 44 -0.52 -16.40 -8.92
N LEU A 45 -1.24 -17.14 -9.77
CA LEU A 45 -0.82 -18.47 -10.23
C LEU A 45 0.37 -18.36 -11.19
N GLU A 46 1.12 -19.45 -11.38
CA GLU A 46 2.29 -19.48 -12.28
C GLU A 46 1.97 -19.08 -13.73
N ASN A 47 0.73 -19.32 -14.18
CA ASN A 47 0.25 -18.92 -15.49
C ASN A 47 -0.18 -17.44 -15.58
N GLY A 48 0.02 -16.66 -14.52
CA GLY A 48 -0.34 -15.24 -14.43
C GLY A 48 -1.81 -14.96 -14.06
N THR A 49 -2.60 -15.99 -13.77
CA THR A 49 -3.99 -15.80 -13.31
C THR A 49 -3.99 -15.15 -11.94
N ILE A 50 -4.63 -13.98 -11.84
CA ILE A 50 -4.80 -13.25 -10.58
C ILE A 50 -6.08 -13.76 -9.90
N LEU A 51 -5.93 -14.34 -8.70
CA LEU A 51 -7.06 -14.86 -7.92
C LEU A 51 -7.80 -13.73 -7.18
N PRO A 52 -9.06 -13.93 -6.77
CA PRO A 52 -9.76 -12.99 -5.90
C PRO A 52 -8.98 -12.69 -4.62
N ASP A 53 -9.19 -11.50 -4.05
CA ASP A 53 -8.61 -11.10 -2.77
C ASP A 53 -7.08 -11.15 -2.74
N VAL A 54 -6.39 -10.92 -3.87
CA VAL A 54 -4.94 -10.80 -3.91
C VAL A 54 -4.43 -9.41 -3.51
N GLY A 55 -3.25 -9.36 -2.90
CA GLY A 55 -2.40 -8.17 -2.96
C GLY A 55 -2.07 -7.56 -1.62
N GLY A 56 -1.30 -6.47 -1.67
CA GLY A 56 -0.92 -5.66 -0.53
C GLY A 56 0.23 -6.24 0.31
N TYR A 57 0.37 -7.56 0.42
CA TYR A 57 1.43 -8.19 1.25
C TYR A 57 2.79 -8.32 0.57
N LEU A 58 2.81 -8.53 -0.75
CA LEU A 58 4.01 -8.65 -1.56
C LEU A 58 3.89 -7.76 -2.80
N PRO A 59 5.01 -7.29 -3.38
CA PRO A 59 4.98 -6.66 -4.69
C PRO A 59 4.56 -7.67 -5.76
N ILE A 60 3.89 -7.21 -6.82
CA ILE A 60 3.26 -8.09 -7.83
C ILE A 60 4.25 -9.11 -8.40
N ILE A 61 5.51 -8.73 -8.62
CA ILE A 61 6.51 -9.65 -9.21
C ILE A 61 6.98 -10.76 -8.26
N ASP A 62 6.82 -10.58 -6.95
CA ASP A 62 7.18 -11.57 -5.93
C ASP A 62 5.91 -12.30 -5.43
N GLN A 63 4.73 -11.88 -5.88
CA GLN A 63 3.44 -12.46 -5.51
C GLN A 63 3.24 -13.81 -6.21
N GLN A 64 3.07 -14.86 -5.42
CA GLN A 64 2.79 -16.22 -5.87
C GLN A 64 1.41 -16.66 -5.36
N ASN A 65 1.18 -17.97 -5.19
CA ASN A 65 -0.05 -18.54 -4.67
C ASN A 65 -0.24 -18.37 -3.14
N GLY A 66 0.24 -17.27 -2.57
CA GLY A 66 0.12 -16.96 -1.14
C GLY A 66 0.80 -15.66 -0.75
N THR A 67 0.71 -15.30 0.53
CA THR A 67 1.19 -14.01 1.08
C THR A 67 2.60 -14.05 1.64
N ALA A 68 3.24 -15.22 1.61
CA ALA A 68 4.64 -15.42 2.01
C ALA A 68 5.54 -15.45 0.77
N GLY A 69 6.61 -14.66 0.80
CA GLY A 69 7.54 -14.56 -0.32
C GLY A 69 8.82 -13.80 0.03
N PRO A 70 9.77 -13.72 -0.91
CA PRO A 70 10.98 -12.94 -0.73
C PRO A 70 10.59 -11.47 -0.58
N CYS A 71 10.74 -10.91 0.63
CA CYS A 71 10.45 -9.50 0.93
C CYS A 71 11.50 -8.53 0.33
N ARG A 72 11.93 -8.78 -0.92
CA ARG A 72 13.11 -8.20 -1.57
C ARG A 72 13.15 -6.67 -1.47
N TYR A 73 12.05 -6.03 -1.83
CA TYR A 73 11.96 -4.57 -1.82
C TYR A 73 11.80 -4.00 -0.41
N ARG A 74 11.06 -4.71 0.45
CA ARG A 74 10.84 -4.33 1.85
C ARG A 74 12.12 -4.40 2.70
N GLN A 75 13.11 -5.20 2.29
CA GLN A 75 14.44 -5.24 2.91
C GLN A 75 15.21 -3.92 2.77
N ALA A 76 14.80 -3.03 1.84
CA ALA A 76 15.37 -1.70 1.76
C ALA A 76 15.00 -0.80 2.96
N ILE A 77 14.04 -1.21 3.81
CA ILE A 77 13.64 -0.49 5.02
C ILE A 77 14.44 -1.02 6.22
N PRO A 78 15.07 -0.14 7.03
CA PRO A 78 15.68 -0.54 8.29
C PRO A 78 14.68 -1.29 9.18
N VAL A 79 15.15 -2.32 9.89
CA VAL A 79 14.29 -3.06 10.82
C VAL A 79 14.20 -2.37 12.18
N GLY A 80 15.32 -1.87 12.68
CA GLY A 80 15.46 -1.26 14.02
C GLY A 80 15.07 0.22 14.07
N GLY A 81 15.89 1.04 14.74
CA GLY A 81 15.61 2.45 14.98
C GLY A 81 15.27 3.24 13.72
N ARG A 82 14.19 4.04 13.78
CA ARG A 82 13.54 4.76 12.68
C ARG A 82 13.07 3.86 11.53
N GLY A 83 12.99 2.56 11.77
CA GLY A 83 12.62 1.53 10.82
C GLY A 83 11.26 0.92 11.12
N ARG A 84 11.02 -0.30 10.61
CA ARG A 84 9.72 -0.98 10.71
C ARG A 84 9.25 -1.17 12.16
N LEU A 85 10.15 -1.48 13.10
CA LEU A 85 9.78 -1.67 14.51
C LEU A 85 9.20 -0.39 15.14
N ASP A 86 9.85 0.74 14.88
CA ASP A 86 9.41 2.04 15.37
C ASP A 86 8.11 2.46 14.70
N VAL A 87 7.99 2.24 13.38
CA VAL A 87 6.76 2.56 12.64
C VAL A 87 5.58 1.71 13.11
N ASP A 88 5.75 0.40 13.30
CA ASP A 88 4.69 -0.52 13.75
C ASP A 88 4.20 -0.22 15.18
N THR A 89 5.03 0.40 16.00
CA THR A 89 4.66 0.78 17.37
C THR A 89 4.26 2.25 17.48
N ASN A 90 4.35 3.01 16.38
CA ASN A 90 4.29 4.47 16.38
C ASN A 90 5.23 5.05 17.46
N PHE A 91 6.47 4.60 17.49
CA PHE A 91 7.47 4.92 18.52
C PHE A 91 7.00 4.64 19.95
N GLY A 92 6.16 3.61 20.14
CA GLY A 92 5.55 3.26 21.42
C GLY A 92 4.35 4.13 21.84
N LEU A 93 3.98 5.14 21.05
CA LEU A 93 2.92 6.09 21.39
C LEU A 93 1.53 5.45 21.38
N ARG A 94 1.28 4.55 20.43
CA ARG A 94 -0.06 4.01 20.19
C ARG A 94 -0.65 3.31 21.41
N ARG A 95 0.12 2.42 22.04
CA ARG A 95 -0.36 1.64 23.18
C ARG A 95 -0.48 2.50 24.45
N SER A 96 0.34 3.54 24.56
CA SER A 96 0.53 4.28 25.81
C SER A 96 -0.33 5.54 25.90
N PHE A 97 -0.64 6.20 24.77
CA PHE A 97 -1.21 7.55 24.78
C PHE A 97 -2.38 7.79 23.81
N LEU A 98 -2.45 7.07 22.68
CA LEU A 98 -3.47 7.36 21.68
C LEU A 98 -4.84 6.79 22.11
N PRO A 99 -5.93 7.57 22.02
CA PRO A 99 -7.28 7.05 22.10
C PRO A 99 -7.52 5.93 21.10
N GLN A 100 -8.18 4.86 21.53
CA GLN A 100 -8.45 3.69 20.69
C GLN A 100 -9.94 3.44 20.62
N GLY A 101 -10.45 3.28 19.41
CA GLY A 101 -11.84 2.96 19.16
C GLY A 101 -12.17 1.50 19.43
N SER A 102 -13.44 1.14 19.19
CA SER A 102 -13.92 -0.24 19.27
C SER A 102 -13.48 -1.10 18.08
N ARG A 103 -13.22 -0.49 16.92
CA ARG A 103 -12.73 -1.17 15.71
C ARG A 103 -11.32 -1.72 15.94
N ARG A 104 -11.11 -2.99 15.58
CA ARG A 104 -9.83 -3.69 15.71
C ARG A 104 -9.57 -4.58 14.50
N TYR A 105 -8.29 -4.75 14.18
CA TYR A 105 -7.90 -5.74 13.18
C TYR A 105 -8.33 -7.15 13.59
N SER A 106 -8.99 -7.86 12.68
CA SER A 106 -9.30 -9.27 12.81
C SER A 106 -8.94 -9.96 11.50
N PRO A 107 -7.85 -10.74 11.42
CA PRO A 107 -7.34 -11.30 10.17
C PRO A 107 -8.40 -11.95 9.27
N LEU A 108 -9.28 -12.77 9.84
CA LEU A 108 -10.31 -13.51 9.08
C LEU A 108 -11.59 -12.71 8.79
N ARG A 109 -11.71 -11.49 9.33
CA ARG A 109 -12.91 -10.64 9.16
C ARG A 109 -12.60 -9.30 8.50
N GLN A 110 -11.33 -9.01 8.27
CA GLN A 110 -10.91 -7.74 7.70
C GLN A 110 -11.22 -7.72 6.20
N PRO A 111 -11.97 -6.74 5.70
CA PRO A 111 -12.13 -6.56 4.26
C PRO A 111 -10.79 -6.42 3.55
N THR A 112 -10.69 -7.02 2.37
CA THR A 112 -9.49 -6.90 1.55
C THR A 112 -9.47 -5.56 0.82
N ALA A 113 -8.28 -5.11 0.42
CA ALA A 113 -8.12 -3.90 -0.37
C ALA A 113 -8.87 -4.03 -1.71
N GLN A 114 -8.91 -5.22 -2.31
CA GLN A 114 -9.64 -5.47 -3.55
C GLN A 114 -11.16 -5.35 -3.33
N GLN A 115 -11.70 -5.92 -2.26
CA GLN A 115 -13.12 -5.79 -1.93
C GLN A 115 -13.53 -4.32 -1.76
N ILE A 116 -12.73 -3.54 -1.02
CA ILE A 116 -12.99 -2.12 -0.81
C ILE A 116 -12.86 -1.32 -2.11
N LEU A 117 -11.80 -1.53 -2.90
CA LEU A 117 -11.62 -0.84 -4.19
C LEU A 117 -12.77 -1.14 -5.15
N ILE A 118 -13.15 -2.41 -5.29
CA ILE A 118 -14.26 -2.83 -6.16
C ILE A 118 -15.56 -2.18 -5.71
N LYS A 119 -15.92 -2.29 -4.43
CA LYS A 119 -17.13 -1.67 -3.87
C LYS A 119 -17.15 -0.18 -4.18
N THR A 120 -16.15 0.57 -3.72
CA THR A 120 -16.11 2.03 -3.81
C THR A 120 -16.09 2.53 -5.26
N ILE A 121 -15.26 1.93 -6.12
CA ILE A 121 -15.10 2.40 -7.52
C ILE A 121 -16.30 1.97 -8.39
N SER A 122 -17.02 0.90 -8.01
CA SER A 122 -18.22 0.47 -8.73
C SER A 122 -19.45 1.35 -8.48
N GLU A 123 -19.52 1.99 -7.31
CA GLU A 123 -20.68 2.78 -6.88
C GLU A 123 -20.69 4.17 -7.56
N ASP A 124 -19.58 4.91 -7.46
CA ASP A 124 -19.47 6.27 -7.99
C ASP A 124 -18.07 6.56 -8.55
N PRO A 125 -17.91 7.55 -9.45
CA PRO A 125 -16.60 8.03 -9.87
C PRO A 125 -15.77 8.56 -8.68
N VAL A 126 -14.47 8.23 -8.69
CA VAL A 126 -13.56 8.61 -7.60
C VAL A 126 -12.24 9.19 -8.10
N SER A 127 -11.62 10.01 -7.25
CA SER A 127 -10.21 10.34 -7.36
C SER A 127 -9.41 9.52 -6.34
N VAL A 128 -8.33 8.89 -6.79
CA VAL A 128 -7.48 8.04 -5.95
C VAL A 128 -6.21 8.79 -5.56
N LEU A 129 -5.91 8.83 -4.26
CA LEU A 129 -4.63 9.32 -3.73
C LEU A 129 -3.76 8.14 -3.32
N LEU A 130 -2.59 8.02 -3.95
CA LEU A 130 -1.58 7.01 -3.65
C LEU A 130 -0.43 7.64 -2.89
N ALA A 131 -0.24 7.23 -1.63
CA ALA A 131 0.81 7.70 -0.73
C ALA A 131 1.81 6.60 -0.31
N GLY A 132 1.77 5.46 -0.97
CA GLY A 132 2.63 4.30 -0.70
C GLY A 132 2.87 3.49 -1.97
N ALA A 133 3.27 2.22 -1.84
CA ALA A 133 3.39 1.31 -2.97
C ALA A 133 2.10 1.23 -3.79
N HIS A 134 2.20 1.02 -5.10
CA HIS A 134 1.03 1.05 -6.00
C HIS A 134 0.32 -0.30 -6.11
N THR A 135 0.75 -1.32 -5.36
CA THR A 135 0.34 -2.73 -5.49
C THR A 135 -1.17 -2.93 -5.52
N ASN A 136 -1.91 -2.45 -4.52
CA ASN A 136 -3.36 -2.62 -4.46
C ASN A 136 -4.09 -2.06 -5.69
N LEU A 137 -3.76 -0.82 -6.12
CA LEU A 137 -4.39 -0.23 -7.30
C LEU A 137 -3.92 -0.89 -8.60
N GLY A 138 -2.63 -1.26 -8.69
CA GLY A 138 -2.09 -1.98 -9.84
C GLY A 138 -2.83 -3.29 -10.09
N ILE A 139 -3.03 -4.09 -9.04
CA ILE A 139 -3.82 -5.33 -9.09
C ILE A 139 -5.27 -5.05 -9.48
N PHE A 140 -5.89 -4.02 -8.89
CA PHE A 140 -7.25 -3.64 -9.21
C PHE A 140 -7.42 -3.31 -10.70
N LEU A 141 -6.52 -2.50 -11.28
CA LEU A 141 -6.56 -2.14 -12.70
C LEU A 141 -6.31 -3.32 -13.63
N MET A 142 -5.51 -4.30 -13.20
CA MET A 142 -5.27 -5.53 -13.96
C MET A 142 -6.48 -6.46 -13.97
N THR A 143 -7.23 -6.52 -12.87
CA THR A 143 -8.36 -7.46 -12.70
C THR A 143 -9.72 -6.84 -13.05
N ASN A 144 -9.85 -5.52 -12.97
CA ASN A 144 -11.10 -4.78 -13.19
C ASN A 144 -10.95 -3.67 -14.24
N PRO A 145 -10.53 -4.00 -15.49
CA PRO A 145 -10.25 -2.99 -16.51
C PRO A 145 -11.49 -2.15 -16.88
N SER A 146 -12.69 -2.70 -16.77
CA SER A 146 -13.95 -1.99 -17.01
C SER A 146 -14.24 -0.89 -15.99
N LEU A 147 -13.75 -1.03 -14.75
CA LEU A 147 -13.94 -0.06 -13.67
C LEU A 147 -12.91 1.08 -13.71
N LYS A 148 -11.86 0.99 -14.54
CA LYS A 148 -10.89 2.09 -14.75
C LYS A 148 -11.59 3.40 -15.16
N ARG A 149 -12.71 3.31 -15.90
CA ARG A 149 -13.49 4.48 -16.34
C ARG A 149 -14.14 5.28 -15.21
N ASN A 150 -14.30 4.68 -14.03
CA ASN A 150 -14.84 5.32 -12.84
C ASN A 150 -13.74 5.99 -11.99
N ILE A 151 -12.49 6.05 -12.48
CA ILE A 151 -11.41 6.78 -11.82
C ILE A 151 -11.15 8.07 -12.60
N ASP A 152 -11.50 9.20 -12.01
CA ASP A 152 -11.33 10.52 -12.62
C ASP A 152 -9.85 10.92 -12.66
N HIS A 153 -9.19 10.80 -11.50
CA HIS A 153 -7.82 11.21 -11.29
C HIS A 153 -7.09 10.25 -10.36
N ILE A 154 -5.79 10.05 -10.63
CA ILE A 154 -4.87 9.35 -9.74
C ILE A 154 -3.77 10.34 -9.36
N TYR A 155 -3.71 10.68 -8.07
CA TYR A 155 -2.67 11.53 -7.49
C TYR A 155 -1.62 10.63 -6.84
N ILE A 156 -0.36 10.75 -7.27
CA ILE A 156 0.72 9.86 -6.86
C ILE A 156 1.76 10.65 -6.06
N MET A 157 2.03 10.21 -4.83
CA MET A 157 3.27 10.52 -4.14
C MET A 157 4.30 9.44 -4.48
N GLY A 158 5.18 9.77 -5.41
CA GLY A 158 6.25 8.87 -5.81
C GLY A 158 6.93 9.30 -7.10
N GLY A 159 8.06 8.67 -7.36
CA GLY A 159 8.92 8.98 -8.51
C GLY A 159 9.86 10.17 -8.27
N ALA A 160 10.84 10.30 -9.15
CA ALA A 160 11.79 11.40 -9.17
C ALA A 160 11.99 11.86 -10.62
N VAL A 161 11.62 13.10 -10.92
CA VAL A 161 11.96 13.75 -12.19
C VAL A 161 13.26 14.52 -11.98
N ARG A 162 14.21 14.39 -12.93
CA ARG A 162 15.58 14.92 -12.80
C ARG A 162 15.61 16.34 -12.21
N LEU A 163 16.38 16.51 -11.14
CA LEU A 163 16.82 17.83 -10.68
C LEU A 163 17.99 18.29 -11.55
N ASN A 164 18.07 19.59 -11.86
CA ASN A 164 19.08 20.19 -12.75
C ASN A 164 20.54 20.05 -12.28
N ASN A 165 20.80 19.36 -11.17
CA ASN A 165 22.15 19.14 -10.65
C ASN A 165 22.63 17.71 -10.94
N PRO A 166 23.62 17.51 -11.83
CA PRO A 166 24.15 16.19 -12.16
C PRO A 166 24.91 15.50 -11.01
N THR A 167 25.19 16.21 -9.91
CA THR A 167 25.89 15.66 -8.73
C THR A 167 24.95 15.20 -7.60
N SER A 168 23.65 15.46 -7.68
CA SER A 168 22.69 15.01 -6.68
C SER A 168 22.17 13.61 -7.03
N HIS A 169 22.41 12.63 -6.15
CA HIS A 169 21.66 11.37 -6.18
C HIS A 169 20.18 11.70 -5.93
N ASN A 170 19.33 11.46 -6.93
CA ASN A 170 17.89 11.81 -6.88
C ASN A 170 17.08 10.66 -6.27
N SER A 171 17.56 10.12 -5.15
CA SER A 171 16.96 8.95 -4.51
C SER A 171 16.63 9.23 -3.06
N ASN A 172 15.49 8.71 -2.60
CA ASN A 172 15.10 8.64 -1.19
C ASN A 172 15.15 7.19 -0.66
N MET A 173 15.95 6.32 -1.29
CA MET A 173 16.15 4.94 -0.82
C MET A 173 16.92 4.92 0.50
N PHE A 174 16.53 4.02 1.43
CA PHE A 174 17.14 3.97 2.76
C PHE A 174 18.42 3.14 2.80
N THR A 175 18.33 1.80 2.78
CA THR A 175 19.52 0.94 2.89
C THR A 175 20.14 0.58 1.53
N THR A 176 19.45 0.86 0.42
CA THR A 176 19.83 0.46 -0.94
C THR A 176 20.19 1.63 -1.87
N TYR A 177 20.42 2.83 -1.32
CA TYR A 177 20.71 4.05 -2.09
C TYR A 177 21.92 3.94 -3.02
N ARG A 178 22.92 3.11 -2.70
CA ARG A 178 24.10 2.91 -3.56
C ARG A 178 23.79 2.14 -4.84
N SER A 179 22.94 1.11 -4.75
CA SER A 179 22.54 0.29 -5.89
C SER A 179 21.34 0.88 -6.65
N ASN A 180 20.60 1.80 -6.03
CA ASN A 180 19.42 2.43 -6.61
C ASN A 180 19.49 3.98 -6.50
N PRO A 181 20.49 4.63 -7.12
CA PRO A 181 20.77 6.06 -6.93
C PRO A 181 19.72 7.03 -7.51
N TYR A 182 18.72 6.51 -8.23
CA TYR A 182 17.64 7.28 -8.85
C TYR A 182 16.24 6.78 -8.45
N GLY A 183 16.18 5.79 -7.56
CA GLY A 183 14.92 5.19 -7.12
C GLY A 183 14.19 6.11 -6.15
N GLU A 184 12.90 6.29 -6.37
CA GLU A 184 11.99 6.76 -5.33
C GLU A 184 11.33 5.54 -4.66
N PHE A 185 11.21 5.58 -3.34
CA PHE A 185 10.87 4.44 -2.50
C PHE A 185 9.49 3.82 -2.76
N ASN A 186 8.45 4.62 -2.97
CA ASN A 186 7.11 4.10 -3.26
C ASN A 186 7.06 3.39 -4.63
N ILE A 187 7.74 3.95 -5.64
CA ILE A 187 7.90 3.30 -6.95
C ILE A 187 8.79 2.05 -6.85
N PHE A 188 9.88 2.12 -6.09
CA PHE A 188 10.78 1.00 -5.87
C PHE A 188 10.09 -0.15 -5.15
N SER A 189 9.18 0.13 -4.21
CA SER A 189 8.52 -0.90 -3.39
C SER A 189 7.72 -1.90 -4.22
N ASP A 190 7.17 -1.47 -5.36
CA ASP A 190 6.55 -2.35 -6.37
C ASP A 190 6.61 -1.70 -7.77
N PRO A 191 7.74 -1.86 -8.50
CA PRO A 191 7.95 -1.17 -9.76
C PRO A 191 6.98 -1.60 -10.85
N PHE A 192 6.56 -2.87 -10.82
CA PHE A 192 5.60 -3.37 -11.79
C PHE A 192 4.22 -2.79 -11.55
N ALA A 193 3.75 -2.75 -10.30
CA ALA A 193 2.49 -2.07 -10.00
C ALA A 193 2.54 -0.58 -10.36
N ALA A 194 3.67 0.09 -10.09
CA ALA A 194 3.84 1.48 -10.49
C ALA A 194 3.73 1.68 -12.01
N TYR A 195 4.31 0.76 -12.80
CA TYR A 195 4.12 0.74 -14.25
C TYR A 195 2.65 0.50 -14.63
N GLN A 196 1.97 -0.45 -14.00
CA GLN A 196 0.55 -0.74 -14.29
C GLN A 196 -0.36 0.46 -14.02
N VAL A 197 -0.08 1.24 -12.98
CA VAL A 197 -0.84 2.46 -12.64
C VAL A 197 -0.54 3.62 -13.59
N THR A 198 0.71 3.76 -14.06
CA THR A 198 1.15 4.93 -14.86
C THR A 198 1.16 4.71 -16.37
N LYS A 199 1.04 3.46 -16.84
CA LYS A 199 0.93 3.17 -18.27
C LYS A 199 -0.35 3.81 -18.83
N LYS A 200 -0.24 4.39 -20.03
CA LYS A 200 -1.35 4.99 -20.76
C LYS A 200 -2.30 3.91 -21.27
#